data_AF-A0A953M7M6-F1
#
_entry.id   AF-A0A953M7M6-F1
#
_cell.length_a   1.000
_cell.length_b   1.000
_cell.length_c   1.000
_cell.angle_alpha   90.00
_cell.angle_beta   90.00
_cell.angle_gamma   90.00
#
_symmetry.space_group_name_H-M   'P 1'
#
loop_
_entity.id
_entity.type
_entity.pdbx_description
1 polymer ?
#
loop_
_entity_poly.entity_id
_entity_poly.type
_entity_poly.pdbx_seq_one_letter_code
_entity_poly.pdbx_strand_id
1 'polypeptide(L)'
;MSELMPPAIDQASGSRETGSAASTVRVAPQVPQVQAGARWAVATAVGCALAAPFGVLLSYVSFLMAYLGLFFYALFGLVIGASVYRVASRRRPVPKAQVLAGTTLIVLVGWGLSIRGEIVGLPRDIANLAVEARTRLPEGLSKAEYLASIEDQVRRYLSDRYPPGGAIGYVRWITESGRFPKGTFEGVNRELARPQRRWVWAIRVVLSIVLFSFGIASMTWPLASALPPPRVPSSEPST
;
A
#
# COMPACT_ATOMS: atom_id res chain seq x y z
N MET A 1 34.40 -31.36 38.59
CA MET A 1 32.93 -31.22 38.53
C MET A 1 32.42 -32.38 37.71
N SER A 2 31.68 -33.24 38.38
CA SER A 2 31.33 -34.60 37.97
C SER A 2 30.30 -34.67 36.85
N GLU A 3 30.40 -35.77 36.11
CA GLU A 3 29.52 -36.29 35.07
C GLU A 3 28.03 -36.31 35.47
N LEU A 4 27.17 -36.06 34.49
CA LEU A 4 25.75 -36.44 34.53
C LEU A 4 25.36 -36.99 33.16
N MET A 5 25.44 -38.33 33.09
CA MET A 5 25.09 -39.19 31.97
C MET A 5 23.56 -39.42 31.97
N PRO A 6 22.83 -39.11 30.89
CA PRO A 6 21.39 -39.37 30.83
C PRO A 6 21.09 -40.87 30.58
N PRO A 7 19.99 -41.39 31.16
CA PRO A 7 19.65 -42.81 31.10
C PRO A 7 19.17 -43.25 29.71
N ALA A 8 19.62 -44.45 29.32
CA ALA A 8 19.16 -45.17 28.15
C ALA A 8 17.67 -45.52 28.28
N ILE A 9 16.85 -45.03 27.35
CA ILE A 9 15.45 -45.41 27.24
C ILE A 9 15.35 -46.66 26.37
N ASP A 10 14.83 -47.70 27.01
CA ASP A 10 14.58 -49.04 26.52
C ASP A 10 13.60 -49.02 25.33
N GLN A 11 14.05 -49.52 24.18
CA GLN A 11 13.20 -49.70 23.00
C GLN A 11 12.40 -51.00 23.14
N ALA A 12 11.24 -50.92 23.79
CA ALA A 12 10.26 -51.99 23.79
C ALA A 12 9.60 -52.10 22.40
N SER A 13 10.11 -53.04 21.62
CA SER A 13 9.58 -53.50 20.33
C SER A 13 8.20 -54.14 20.50
N GLY A 14 7.16 -53.35 20.29
CA GLY A 14 5.76 -53.79 20.24
C GLY A 14 5.28 -53.97 18.80
N SER A 15 5.51 -55.16 18.25
CA SER A 15 4.96 -55.62 16.98
C SER A 15 3.43 -55.69 17.08
N ARG A 16 2.70 -54.82 16.37
CA ARG A 16 1.26 -54.98 16.13
C ARG A 16 0.96 -55.08 14.64
N GLU A 17 0.55 -56.28 14.29
CA GLU A 17 0.11 -56.74 12.98
C GLU A 17 -1.11 -55.95 12.46
N THR A 18 -0.89 -55.30 11.33
CA THR A 18 -1.64 -55.46 10.07
C THR A 18 -3.11 -55.88 10.15
N GLY A 19 -3.97 -54.98 10.62
CA GLY A 19 -5.39 -54.94 10.25
C GLY A 19 -5.63 -54.00 9.07
N SER A 20 -5.24 -54.41 7.86
CA SER A 20 -5.49 -53.64 6.61
C SER A 20 -6.95 -53.76 6.20
N ALA A 21 -7.84 -53.16 6.97
CA ALA A 21 -9.19 -52.85 6.49
C ALA A 21 -9.02 -51.84 5.34
N ALA A 22 -9.40 -52.26 4.13
CA ALA A 22 -9.44 -51.43 2.95
C ALA A 22 -10.36 -50.23 3.20
N SER A 23 -9.80 -49.18 3.77
CA SER A 23 -10.45 -47.89 3.95
C SER A 23 -10.63 -47.35 2.55
N THR A 24 -11.83 -47.54 2.00
CA THR A 24 -12.28 -46.86 0.79
C THR A 24 -12.21 -45.37 1.10
N VAL A 25 -11.06 -44.77 0.79
CA VAL A 25 -10.83 -43.33 0.86
C VAL A 25 -11.82 -42.70 -0.09
N ARG A 26 -12.97 -42.31 0.48
CA ARG A 26 -14.03 -41.62 -0.23
C ARG A 26 -13.47 -40.24 -0.57
N VAL A 27 -12.87 -40.12 -1.75
CA VAL A 27 -12.37 -38.85 -2.28
C VAL A 27 -13.56 -37.91 -2.31
N ALA A 28 -13.58 -36.94 -1.39
CA ALA A 28 -14.64 -35.96 -1.32
C ALA A 28 -14.73 -35.25 -2.69
N PRO A 29 -15.94 -34.97 -3.20
CA PRO A 29 -16.12 -34.32 -4.49
C PRO A 29 -15.33 -33.02 -4.52
N GLN A 30 -14.38 -32.91 -5.46
CA GLN A 30 -13.62 -31.69 -5.68
C GLN A 30 -14.60 -30.58 -6.09
N VAL A 31 -14.80 -29.59 -5.22
CA VAL A 31 -15.61 -28.42 -5.56
C VAL A 31 -14.94 -27.72 -6.75
N PRO A 32 -15.68 -27.40 -7.84
CA PRO A 32 -15.10 -26.83 -9.05
C PRO A 32 -14.36 -25.52 -8.77
N GLN A 33 -13.06 -25.49 -9.05
CA GLN A 33 -12.15 -24.36 -8.77
C GLN A 33 -12.55 -23.05 -9.47
N VAL A 34 -13.34 -23.10 -10.54
CA VAL A 34 -13.74 -21.95 -11.36
C VAL A 34 -14.48 -20.88 -10.55
N GLN A 35 -15.27 -21.26 -9.54
CA GLN A 35 -16.03 -20.31 -8.73
C GLN A 35 -15.19 -19.49 -7.74
N ALA A 36 -13.97 -19.94 -7.42
CA ALA A 36 -13.08 -19.23 -6.49
C ALA A 36 -12.49 -17.95 -7.14
N GLY A 37 -12.16 -18.01 -8.43
CA GLY A 37 -11.54 -16.90 -9.15
C GLY A 37 -12.45 -15.67 -9.29
N ALA A 38 -13.72 -15.87 -9.65
CA ALA A 38 -14.67 -14.77 -9.86
C ALA A 38 -14.90 -13.93 -8.58
N ARG A 39 -15.02 -14.58 -7.41
CA ARG A 39 -15.19 -13.86 -6.14
C ARG A 39 -13.93 -13.14 -5.69
N TRP A 40 -12.75 -13.70 -5.95
CA TRP A 40 -11.49 -13.01 -5.68
C TRP A 40 -11.33 -11.75 -6.56
N ALA A 41 -11.74 -11.82 -7.83
CA ALA A 41 -11.77 -10.66 -8.71
C ALA A 41 -12.71 -9.56 -8.16
N VAL A 42 -13.90 -9.93 -7.69
CA VAL A 42 -14.82 -8.98 -7.03
C VAL A 42 -14.20 -8.38 -5.77
N ALA A 43 -13.60 -9.19 -4.90
CA ALA A 43 -12.93 -8.70 -3.69
C ALA A 43 -11.79 -7.73 -4.02
N THR A 44 -11.00 -8.04 -5.05
CA THR A 44 -9.92 -7.16 -5.55
C THR A 44 -10.48 -5.86 -6.09
N ALA A 45 -11.56 -5.91 -6.88
CA ALA A 45 -12.23 -4.72 -7.40
C ALA A 45 -12.77 -3.82 -6.27
N VAL A 46 -13.38 -4.40 -5.23
CA VAL A 46 -13.80 -3.68 -4.02
C VAL A 46 -12.60 -3.03 -3.34
N GLY A 47 -11.48 -3.76 -3.20
CA GLY A 47 -10.24 -3.23 -2.68
C GLY A 47 -9.73 -2.01 -3.45
N CYS A 48 -9.68 -2.10 -4.79
CA CYS A 48 -9.28 -0.99 -5.66
C CYS A 48 -10.23 0.21 -5.56
N ALA A 49 -11.55 -0.05 -5.53
CA ALA A 49 -12.56 0.99 -5.40
C ALA A 49 -12.44 1.76 -4.08
N LEU A 50 -12.12 1.09 -2.96
CA LEU A 50 -11.84 1.71 -1.67
C LEU A 50 -10.47 2.39 -1.62
N ALA A 51 -9.46 1.78 -2.25
CA ALA A 51 -8.11 2.34 -2.32
C ALA A 51 -8.07 3.68 -3.07
N ALA A 52 -8.98 3.90 -4.03
CA ALA A 52 -9.02 5.12 -4.82
C ALA A 52 -9.28 6.41 -4.00
N PRO A 53 -10.40 6.55 -3.27
CA PRO A 53 -10.64 7.74 -2.44
C PRO A 53 -9.62 7.86 -1.30
N PHE A 54 -9.15 6.74 -0.73
CA PHE A 54 -8.10 6.80 0.30
C PHE A 54 -6.75 7.23 -0.27
N GLY A 55 -6.39 6.83 -1.49
CA GLY A 55 -5.19 7.30 -2.17
C GLY A 55 -5.18 8.81 -2.36
N VAL A 56 -6.33 9.37 -2.78
CA VAL A 56 -6.54 10.83 -2.85
C VAL A 56 -6.44 11.47 -1.48
N LEU A 57 -7.10 10.93 -0.45
CA LEU A 57 -7.00 11.47 0.90
C LEU A 57 -5.56 11.44 1.44
N LEU A 58 -4.84 10.34 1.18
CA LEU A 58 -3.44 10.16 1.57
C LEU A 58 -2.51 11.16 0.88
N SER A 59 -2.83 11.64 -0.33
CA SER A 59 -2.02 12.69 -0.95
C SER A 59 -2.04 13.97 -0.11
N TYR A 60 -3.19 14.35 0.45
CA TYR A 60 -3.30 15.52 1.34
C TYR A 60 -2.65 15.27 2.70
N VAL A 61 -2.90 14.11 3.30
CA VAL A 61 -2.38 13.78 4.64
C VAL A 61 -0.86 13.59 4.61
N SER A 62 -0.26 13.25 3.47
CA SER A 62 1.19 13.16 3.33
C SER A 62 1.93 14.49 3.54
N PHE A 63 1.21 15.62 3.47
CA PHE A 63 1.72 16.95 3.81
C PHE A 63 1.66 17.24 5.31
N LEU A 64 0.78 16.55 6.05
CA LEU A 64 0.74 16.61 7.51
C LEU A 64 2.00 15.92 8.07
N MET A 65 2.45 16.33 9.27
CA MET A 65 3.66 15.85 9.97
C MET A 65 4.13 14.47 9.50
N ALA A 66 5.35 14.36 8.95
CA ALA A 66 5.81 13.22 8.15
C ALA A 66 5.52 11.82 8.75
N TYR A 67 5.60 11.68 10.08
CA TYR A 67 5.29 10.42 10.78
C TYR A 67 3.80 10.11 10.89
N LEU A 68 2.96 11.14 11.03
CA LEU A 68 1.52 11.00 11.13
C LEU A 68 0.93 10.47 9.81
N GLY A 69 1.45 10.92 8.66
CA GLY A 69 1.03 10.40 7.35
C GLY A 69 1.31 8.89 7.18
N LEU A 70 2.47 8.40 7.64
CA LEU A 70 2.83 6.98 7.54
C LEU A 70 1.88 6.08 8.35
N PHE A 71 1.41 6.54 9.50
CA PHE A 71 0.40 5.83 10.29
C PHE A 71 -0.91 5.62 9.50
N PHE A 72 -1.37 6.63 8.76
CA PHE A 72 -2.58 6.51 7.94
C PHE A 72 -2.45 5.51 6.79
N TYR A 73 -1.25 5.33 6.21
CA TYR A 73 -1.02 4.27 5.23
C TYR A 73 -1.26 2.88 5.84
N ALA A 74 -0.72 2.61 7.02
CA ALA A 74 -0.97 1.34 7.70
C ALA A 74 -2.47 1.19 8.04
N LEU A 75 -3.10 2.22 8.61
CA LEU A 75 -4.50 2.20 9.00
C LEU A 75 -5.43 1.95 7.82
N PHE A 76 -5.30 2.70 6.72
CA PHE A 76 -6.13 2.49 5.53
C PHE A 76 -5.83 1.16 4.86
N GLY A 77 -4.58 0.70 4.87
CA GLY A 77 -4.22 -0.64 4.42
C GLY A 77 -5.00 -1.72 5.16
N LEU A 78 -5.09 -1.63 6.50
CA LEU A 78 -5.87 -2.55 7.33
C LEU A 78 -7.37 -2.49 7.01
N VAL A 79 -7.95 -1.29 6.87
CA VAL A 79 -9.39 -1.12 6.54
C VAL A 79 -9.73 -1.73 5.17
N ILE A 80 -8.90 -1.46 4.16
CA ILE A 80 -9.08 -2.03 2.82
C ILE A 80 -8.90 -3.55 2.88
N GLY A 81 -7.83 -4.03 3.51
CA GLY A 81 -7.55 -5.46 3.67
C GLY A 81 -8.68 -6.21 4.37
N ALA A 82 -9.25 -5.65 5.45
CA ALA A 82 -10.38 -6.21 6.16
C ALA A 82 -11.64 -6.30 5.29
N SER A 83 -11.88 -5.27 4.46
CA SER A 83 -12.99 -5.24 3.51
C SER A 83 -12.86 -6.32 2.44
N VAL A 84 -11.66 -6.44 1.85
CA VAL A 84 -11.32 -7.52 0.89
C VAL A 84 -11.47 -8.89 1.53
N TYR A 85 -10.95 -9.08 2.75
CA TYR A 85 -11.08 -10.31 3.51
C TYR A 85 -12.55 -10.67 3.75
N ARG A 86 -13.39 -9.71 4.14
CA ARG A 86 -14.82 -9.95 4.39
C ARG A 86 -15.54 -10.48 3.15
N VAL A 87 -15.23 -9.94 1.97
CA VAL A 87 -15.81 -10.38 0.68
C VAL A 87 -15.27 -11.76 0.28
N ALA A 88 -13.97 -12.01 0.44
CA ALA A 88 -13.30 -13.22 -0.02
C ALA A 88 -13.38 -14.43 0.95
N SER A 89 -13.58 -14.19 2.24
CA SER A 89 -13.49 -15.20 3.32
C SER A 89 -14.39 -16.43 3.11
N ARG A 90 -15.52 -16.27 2.42
CA ARG A 90 -16.49 -17.35 2.15
C ARG A 90 -15.97 -18.45 1.20
N ARG A 91 -14.81 -18.29 0.56
CA ARG A 91 -14.28 -19.24 -0.43
C ARG A 91 -12.80 -19.57 -0.23
N ARG A 92 -12.35 -19.63 1.02
CA ARG A 92 -11.00 -20.11 1.34
C ARG A 92 -10.89 -21.62 1.03
N PRO A 93 -9.73 -22.11 0.55
CA PRO A 93 -8.49 -21.37 0.32
C PRO A 93 -8.42 -20.68 -1.06
N VAL A 94 -7.83 -19.48 -1.10
CA VAL A 94 -7.47 -18.78 -2.34
C VAL A 94 -6.01 -19.09 -2.68
N PRO A 95 -5.64 -19.41 -3.94
CA PRO A 95 -4.24 -19.64 -4.30
C PRO A 95 -3.33 -18.46 -3.91
N LYS A 96 -2.18 -18.74 -3.29
CA LYS A 96 -1.24 -17.70 -2.81
C LYS A 96 -0.86 -16.69 -3.90
N ALA A 97 -0.64 -17.16 -5.13
CA ALA A 97 -0.31 -16.31 -6.27
C ALA A 97 -1.44 -15.29 -6.58
N GLN A 98 -2.71 -15.70 -6.47
CA GLN A 98 -3.85 -14.81 -6.67
C GLN A 98 -3.95 -13.78 -5.54
N VAL A 99 -3.75 -14.20 -4.28
CA VAL A 99 -3.73 -13.29 -3.13
C VAL A 99 -2.63 -12.23 -3.30
N LEU A 100 -1.43 -12.64 -3.70
CA LEU A 100 -0.30 -11.74 -3.93
C LEU A 100 -0.58 -10.77 -5.10
N ALA A 101 -1.09 -11.27 -6.23
CA ALA A 101 -1.41 -10.46 -7.40
C ALA A 101 -2.49 -9.41 -7.09
N GLY A 102 -3.60 -9.80 -6.46
CA GLY A 102 -4.67 -8.87 -6.11
C GLY A 102 -4.24 -7.86 -5.04
N THR A 103 -3.48 -8.29 -4.03
CA THR A 103 -2.89 -7.38 -3.03
C THR A 103 -1.97 -6.35 -3.68
N THR A 104 -1.09 -6.79 -4.59
CA THR A 104 -0.18 -5.92 -5.34
C THR A 104 -0.97 -4.91 -6.18
N LEU A 105 -2.01 -5.36 -6.88
CA LEU A 105 -2.86 -4.47 -7.69
C LEU A 105 -3.52 -3.37 -6.84
N ILE A 106 -4.10 -3.74 -5.69
CA ILE A 106 -4.71 -2.76 -4.77
C ILE A 106 -3.68 -1.74 -4.28
N VAL A 107 -2.49 -2.21 -3.89
CA VAL A 107 -1.38 -1.34 -3.45
C VAL A 107 -1.00 -0.36 -4.56
N LEU A 108 -0.79 -0.85 -5.78
CA LEU A 108 -0.39 0.00 -6.92
C LEU A 108 -1.46 1.05 -7.25
N VAL A 109 -2.75 0.70 -7.19
CA VAL A 109 -3.84 1.66 -7.41
C VAL A 109 -3.85 2.74 -6.33
N GLY A 110 -3.85 2.36 -5.05
CA GLY A 110 -3.89 3.33 -3.95
C GLY A 110 -2.65 4.21 -3.89
N TRP A 111 -1.47 3.61 -4.00
CA TRP A 111 -0.19 4.34 -4.01
C TRP A 111 -0.05 5.23 -5.25
N GLY A 112 -0.39 4.71 -6.43
CA GLY A 112 -0.31 5.47 -7.68
C GLY A 112 -1.23 6.70 -7.69
N LEU A 113 -2.44 6.58 -7.15
CA LEU A 113 -3.36 7.72 -6.99
C LEU A 113 -2.84 8.74 -5.97
N SER A 114 -2.19 8.28 -4.89
CA SER A 114 -1.58 9.18 -3.92
C SER A 114 -0.42 9.99 -4.51
N ILE A 115 0.49 9.32 -5.25
CA ILE A 115 1.58 9.99 -5.96
C ILE A 115 1.03 10.94 -7.03
N ARG A 116 0.00 10.54 -7.78
CA ARG A 116 -0.67 11.42 -8.76
C ARG A 116 -1.22 12.68 -8.08
N GLY A 117 -1.86 12.55 -6.92
CA GLY A 117 -2.36 13.68 -6.15
C GLY A 117 -1.24 14.66 -5.75
N GLU A 118 -0.11 14.14 -5.28
CA GLU A 118 1.07 14.96 -4.96
C GLU A 118 1.62 15.70 -6.20
N ILE A 119 1.71 15.03 -7.35
CA ILE A 119 2.18 15.62 -8.62
C ILE A 119 1.25 16.74 -9.10
N VAL A 120 -0.07 16.50 -9.08
CA VAL A 120 -1.06 17.48 -9.55
C VAL A 120 -1.16 18.68 -8.59
N GLY A 121 -0.98 18.46 -7.29
CA GLY A 121 -0.97 19.52 -6.29
C GLY A 121 0.28 20.40 -6.30
N LEU A 122 1.43 19.85 -6.72
CA LEU A 122 2.72 20.54 -6.62
C LEU A 122 2.75 21.94 -7.27
N PRO A 123 2.32 22.17 -8.53
CA PRO A 123 2.38 23.50 -9.12
C PRO A 123 1.65 24.55 -8.27
N ARG A 124 0.48 24.17 -7.74
CA ARG A 124 -0.33 25.03 -6.88
C ARG A 124 0.35 25.31 -5.53
N ASP A 125 0.98 24.30 -4.93
CA ASP A 125 1.73 24.49 -3.67
C ASP A 125 2.91 25.44 -3.86
N ILE A 126 3.66 25.30 -4.96
CA ILE A 126 4.77 26.19 -5.28
C ILE A 126 4.27 27.60 -5.60
N ALA A 127 3.15 27.73 -6.31
CA ALA A 127 2.52 29.01 -6.56
C ALA A 127 2.09 29.71 -5.26
N ASN A 128 1.48 28.98 -4.32
CA ASN A 128 1.15 29.52 -3.00
C ASN A 128 2.39 30.01 -2.25
N LEU A 129 3.46 29.22 -2.21
CA LEU A 129 4.74 29.62 -1.61
C LEU A 129 5.33 30.87 -2.29
N ALA A 130 5.18 30.99 -3.61
CA ALA A 130 5.63 32.16 -4.37
C ALA A 130 4.85 33.42 -4.00
N VAL A 131 3.53 33.30 -3.78
CA VAL A 131 2.69 34.42 -3.30
C VAL A 131 3.06 34.80 -1.88
N GLU A 132 3.21 33.83 -0.98
CA GLU A 132 3.59 34.08 0.42
C GLU A 132 4.99 34.70 0.55
N ALA A 133 5.90 34.37 -0.38
CA ALA A 133 7.24 34.95 -0.41
C ALA A 133 7.28 36.43 -0.84
N ARG A 134 6.17 36.99 -1.34
CA ARG A 134 6.09 38.37 -1.84
C ARG A 134 5.30 39.28 -0.91
N THR A 135 5.82 40.50 -0.72
CA THR A 135 5.10 41.57 -0.01
C THR A 135 4.06 42.27 -0.89
N ARG A 136 4.27 42.32 -2.22
CA ARG A 136 3.36 42.95 -3.20
C ARG A 136 3.23 42.11 -4.47
N LEU A 137 2.01 42.01 -4.99
CA LEU A 137 1.73 41.41 -6.30
C LEU A 137 2.21 42.35 -7.43
N PRO A 138 2.52 41.83 -8.63
CA PRO A 138 2.78 42.67 -9.79
C PRO A 138 1.61 43.63 -10.06
N GLU A 139 1.90 44.83 -10.55
CA GLU A 139 0.86 45.81 -10.87
C GLU A 139 -0.10 45.27 -11.94
N GLY A 140 -1.40 45.45 -11.71
CA GLY A 140 -2.45 45.03 -12.64
C GLY A 140 -2.81 43.53 -12.61
N LEU A 141 -2.13 42.69 -11.82
CA LEU A 141 -2.44 41.26 -11.71
C LEU A 141 -3.20 40.94 -10.42
N SER A 142 -4.32 40.24 -10.55
CA SER A 142 -5.01 39.65 -9.41
C SER A 142 -4.20 38.48 -8.82
N LYS A 143 -4.47 38.14 -7.55
CA LYS A 143 -3.85 36.98 -6.88
C LYS A 143 -4.09 35.68 -7.67
N ALA A 144 -5.29 35.51 -8.24
CA ALA A 144 -5.66 34.31 -8.98
C ALA A 144 -4.88 34.19 -10.30
N GLU A 145 -4.73 35.30 -11.05
CA GLU A 145 -3.94 35.32 -12.28
C GLU A 145 -2.46 35.08 -12.02
N TYR A 146 -1.91 35.67 -10.96
CA TYR A 146 -0.53 35.45 -10.57
C TYR A 146 -0.28 33.98 -10.15
N LEU A 147 -1.20 33.37 -9.38
CA LEU A 147 -1.13 31.94 -9.05
C LEU A 147 -1.14 31.07 -10.31
N ALA A 148 -2.09 31.29 -11.22
CA ALA A 148 -2.19 30.54 -12.47
C ALA A 148 -0.91 30.67 -13.33
N SER A 149 -0.35 31.88 -13.42
CA SER A 149 0.90 32.13 -14.13
C SER A 149 2.08 31.34 -13.54
N ILE A 150 2.23 31.32 -12.21
CA ILE A 150 3.29 30.54 -11.56
C ILE A 150 3.05 29.04 -11.73
N GLU A 151 1.81 28.55 -11.63
CA GLU A 151 1.49 27.14 -11.89
C GLU A 151 1.94 26.71 -13.29
N ASP A 152 1.64 27.52 -14.31
CA ASP A 152 2.04 27.23 -15.69
C ASP A 152 3.55 27.32 -15.90
N GLN A 153 4.24 28.24 -15.21
CA GLN A 153 5.70 28.31 -15.24
C GLN A 153 6.34 27.07 -14.57
N VAL A 154 5.78 26.59 -13.45
CA VAL A 154 6.25 25.36 -12.77
C VAL A 154 6.08 24.15 -13.70
N ARG A 155 4.93 24.00 -14.36
CA ARG A 155 4.67 22.90 -15.30
C ARG A 155 5.66 22.91 -16.45
N ARG A 156 5.88 24.07 -17.08
CA ARG A 156 6.86 24.26 -18.16
C ARG A 156 8.29 23.96 -17.71
N TYR A 157 8.69 24.50 -16.56
CA TYR A 157 10.02 24.23 -16.01
C TYR A 157 10.26 22.73 -15.80
N LEU A 158 9.28 22.01 -15.24
CA LEU A 158 9.39 20.57 -15.01
C LEU A 158 9.42 19.77 -16.32
N SER A 159 8.64 20.14 -17.34
CA SER A 159 8.71 19.48 -18.65
C SER A 159 10.04 19.69 -19.35
N ASP A 160 10.57 20.91 -19.29
CA ASP A 160 11.76 21.31 -20.05
C ASP A 160 13.04 20.78 -19.39
N ARG A 161 13.13 20.87 -18.06
CA ARG A 161 14.34 20.49 -17.32
C ARG A 161 14.40 19.00 -16.96
N TYR A 162 13.24 18.34 -16.84
CA TYR A 162 13.14 16.94 -16.43
C TYR A 162 12.26 16.12 -17.39
N PRO A 163 12.67 15.95 -18.67
CA PRO A 163 11.90 15.17 -19.65
C PRO A 163 11.75 13.70 -19.20
N PRO A 164 10.59 13.05 -19.47
CA PRO A 164 9.44 13.53 -20.28
C PRO A 164 8.44 14.43 -19.53
N GLY A 165 8.78 14.95 -18.35
CA GLY A 165 7.85 15.68 -17.50
C GLY A 165 6.87 14.75 -16.75
N GLY A 166 5.74 15.31 -16.32
CA GLY A 166 4.71 14.56 -15.60
C GLY A 166 5.23 13.89 -14.33
N ALA A 167 4.81 12.64 -14.08
CA ALA A 167 5.20 11.89 -12.89
C ALA A 167 6.70 11.55 -12.86
N ILE A 168 7.27 11.16 -13.99
CA ILE A 168 8.69 10.78 -14.07
C ILE A 168 9.57 12.01 -13.87
N GLY A 169 9.24 13.12 -14.54
CA GLY A 169 9.94 14.39 -14.37
C GLY A 169 9.85 14.91 -12.94
N TYR A 170 8.69 14.77 -12.28
CA TYR A 170 8.53 15.09 -10.87
C TYR A 170 9.44 14.25 -9.96
N VAL A 171 9.42 12.92 -10.11
CA VAL A 171 10.27 12.01 -9.31
C VAL A 171 11.75 12.33 -9.50
N ARG A 172 12.15 12.63 -10.74
CA ARG A 172 13.52 13.04 -11.06
C ARG A 172 13.87 14.38 -10.40
N TRP A 173 12.99 15.38 -10.50
CA TRP A 173 13.19 16.68 -9.86
C TRP A 173 13.33 16.55 -8.34
N ILE A 174 12.43 15.84 -7.65
CA ILE A 174 12.44 15.74 -6.18
C ILE A 174 13.64 14.94 -5.65
N THR A 175 14.13 13.97 -6.43
CA THR A 175 15.32 13.17 -6.08
C THR A 175 16.62 13.89 -6.38
N GLU A 176 16.71 14.65 -7.48
CA GLU A 176 17.92 15.39 -7.86
C GLU A 176 18.08 16.70 -7.09
N SER A 177 17.05 17.57 -7.09
CA SER A 177 17.16 18.92 -6.53
C SER A 177 16.12 19.19 -5.45
N GLY A 178 14.85 18.91 -5.72
CA GLY A 178 13.69 19.26 -4.88
C GLY A 178 13.51 20.77 -4.68
N ARG A 179 14.14 21.59 -5.52
CA ARG A 179 14.22 23.05 -5.39
C ARG A 179 14.13 23.73 -6.75
N PHE A 180 13.63 24.95 -6.75
CA PHE A 180 13.61 25.87 -7.89
C PHE A 180 14.60 27.00 -7.59
N PRO A 181 15.67 27.15 -8.39
CA PRO A 181 16.65 28.22 -8.22
C PRO A 181 16.00 29.61 -8.16
N LYS A 182 16.64 30.55 -7.45
CA LYS A 182 16.22 31.95 -7.44
C LYS A 182 16.15 32.49 -8.86
N GLY A 183 15.09 33.24 -9.18
CA GLY A 183 14.88 33.82 -10.51
C GLY A 183 14.36 32.85 -11.56
N THR A 184 14.04 31.61 -11.19
CA THR A 184 13.42 30.64 -12.12
C THR A 184 12.03 31.10 -12.59
N PHE A 185 11.29 31.76 -11.70
CA PHE A 185 9.94 32.23 -11.99
C PHE A 185 9.90 33.75 -11.97
N GLU A 186 9.15 34.32 -12.91
CA GLU A 186 9.06 35.76 -13.07
C GLU A 186 8.62 36.42 -11.75
N GLY A 187 9.44 37.34 -11.27
CA GLY A 187 9.17 38.05 -10.04
C GLY A 187 9.47 37.30 -8.74
N VAL A 188 9.93 36.04 -8.77
CA VAL A 188 10.29 35.30 -7.56
C VAL A 188 11.80 35.40 -7.29
N ASN A 189 12.16 36.29 -6.37
CA ASN A 189 13.55 36.56 -5.98
C ASN A 189 14.07 35.67 -4.83
N ARG A 190 13.37 34.58 -4.52
CA ARG A 190 13.77 33.60 -3.51
C ARG A 190 13.83 32.21 -4.13
N GLU A 191 14.68 31.35 -3.57
CA GLU A 191 14.66 29.93 -3.90
C GLU A 191 13.35 29.34 -3.37
N LEU A 192 12.57 28.68 -4.24
CA LEU A 192 11.37 27.97 -3.82
C LEU A 192 11.74 26.50 -3.65
N ALA A 193 11.58 25.99 -2.44
CA ALA A 193 11.89 24.61 -2.10
C ALA A 193 10.74 24.02 -1.30
N ARG A 194 10.48 22.73 -1.44
CA ARG A 194 9.66 22.05 -0.44
C ARG A 194 10.45 21.98 0.88
N PRO A 195 9.78 22.09 2.04
CA PRO A 195 10.43 22.01 3.34
C PRO A 195 11.01 20.60 3.65
N GLN A 196 10.81 19.62 2.77
CA GLN A 196 11.25 18.24 2.96
C GLN A 196 12.63 17.99 2.34
N ARG A 197 13.52 17.32 3.08
CA ARG A 197 14.83 16.86 2.57
C ARG A 197 14.63 15.72 1.55
N ARG A 198 15.46 15.67 0.50
CA ARG A 198 15.36 14.69 -0.61
C ARG A 198 15.30 13.23 -0.13
N TRP A 199 16.22 12.85 0.76
CA TRP A 199 16.26 11.49 1.30
C TRP A 199 15.07 11.16 2.20
N VAL A 200 14.53 12.15 2.92
CA VAL A 200 13.32 11.97 3.75
C VAL A 200 12.11 11.69 2.87
N TRP A 201 12.00 12.33 1.70
CA TRP A 201 10.97 12.03 0.73
C TRP A 201 11.07 10.57 0.23
N ALA A 202 12.27 10.14 -0.17
CA ALA A 202 12.49 8.77 -0.64
C ALA A 202 12.16 7.72 0.43
N ILE A 203 12.65 7.91 1.66
CA ILE A 203 12.32 7.03 2.78
C ILE A 203 10.81 7.02 3.04
N ARG A 204 10.14 8.18 3.01
CA ARG A 204 8.69 8.26 3.18
C ARG A 204 7.95 7.46 2.11
N VAL A 205 8.37 7.54 0.85
CA VAL A 205 7.76 6.77 -0.25
C VAL A 205 7.95 5.26 -0.06
N VAL A 206 9.15 4.83 0.32
CA VAL A 206 9.41 3.40 0.58
C VAL A 206 8.59 2.90 1.78
N LEU A 207 8.60 3.65 2.89
CA LEU A 207 7.84 3.27 4.08
C LEU A 207 6.32 3.29 3.84
N SER A 208 5.81 4.21 3.02
CA SER A 208 4.38 4.24 2.70
C SER A 208 3.95 3.00 1.91
N ILE A 209 4.75 2.56 0.94
CA ILE A 209 4.52 1.30 0.21
C ILE A 209 4.55 0.13 1.18
N VAL A 210 5.60 0.01 2.01
CA VAL A 210 5.76 -1.10 2.95
C VAL A 210 4.59 -1.18 3.93
N LEU A 211 4.22 -0.05 4.55
CA LEU A 211 3.14 -0.01 5.54
C LEU A 211 1.77 -0.27 4.91
N PHE A 212 1.51 0.26 3.71
CA PHE A 212 0.26 0.03 3.00
C PHE A 212 0.14 -1.43 2.54
N SER A 213 1.20 -1.98 1.96
CA SER A 213 1.29 -3.39 1.59
C SER A 213 1.12 -4.29 2.81
N PHE A 214 1.79 -3.98 3.92
CA PHE A 214 1.67 -4.73 5.17
C PHE A 214 0.23 -4.74 5.68
N GLY A 215 -0.43 -3.59 5.78
CA GLY A 215 -1.81 -3.49 6.26
C GLY A 215 -2.81 -4.29 5.42
N ILE A 216 -2.66 -4.30 4.09
CA ILE A 216 -3.52 -5.11 3.22
C ILE A 216 -3.17 -6.59 3.36
N ALA A 217 -1.88 -6.94 3.25
CA ALA A 217 -1.40 -8.30 3.26
C ALA A 217 -1.69 -9.02 4.59
N SER A 218 -1.58 -8.34 5.74
CA SER A 218 -1.85 -8.94 7.05
C SER A 218 -3.29 -9.44 7.16
N MET A 219 -4.23 -8.79 6.47
CA MET A 219 -5.64 -9.19 6.44
C MET A 219 -5.97 -10.19 5.33
N THR A 220 -5.30 -10.13 4.18
CA THR A 220 -5.59 -11.02 3.05
C THR A 220 -4.81 -12.33 3.10
N TRP A 221 -3.64 -12.39 3.75
CA TRP A 221 -2.81 -13.60 3.83
C TRP A 221 -3.52 -14.83 4.40
N PRO A 222 -4.35 -14.72 5.46
CA PRO A 222 -5.11 -15.86 5.95
C PRO A 222 -6.00 -16.50 4.87
N LEU A 223 -6.46 -15.76 3.85
CA LEU A 223 -7.28 -16.32 2.76
C LEU A 223 -6.60 -17.47 2.02
N ALA A 224 -5.27 -17.53 2.02
CA ALA A 224 -4.51 -18.60 1.40
C ALA A 224 -4.46 -19.90 2.22
N SER A 225 -4.83 -19.84 3.50
CA SER A 225 -4.85 -21.01 4.37
C SER A 225 -6.19 -21.75 4.25
N ALA A 226 -6.13 -23.09 4.25
CA ALA A 226 -7.32 -23.94 4.28
C ALA A 226 -8.17 -23.63 5.53
N LEU A 227 -9.49 -23.81 5.41
CA LEU A 227 -10.39 -23.72 6.56
C LEU A 227 -10.02 -24.82 7.57
N PRO A 228 -10.03 -24.52 8.88
CA PRO A 228 -9.95 -25.56 9.90
C PRO A 228 -11.04 -26.60 9.64
N PRO A 229 -10.77 -27.90 9.85
CA PRO A 229 -11.81 -28.91 9.76
C PRO A 229 -12.97 -28.55 10.71
N PRO A 230 -14.24 -28.84 10.34
CA PRO A 230 -15.36 -28.69 11.26
C PRO A 230 -15.03 -29.38 12.58
N ARG A 231 -15.18 -28.67 13.72
CA ARG A 231 -15.05 -29.33 15.02
C ARG A 231 -16.13 -30.40 15.09
N VAL A 232 -15.73 -31.66 15.10
CA VAL A 232 -16.64 -32.75 15.45
C VAL A 232 -17.08 -32.47 16.88
N PRO A 233 -18.39 -32.37 17.19
CA PRO A 233 -18.82 -32.22 18.56
C PRO A 233 -18.23 -33.38 19.35
N SER A 234 -17.33 -33.08 20.27
CA SER A 234 -16.84 -34.05 21.23
C SER A 234 -18.09 -34.56 21.94
N SER A 235 -18.40 -35.84 21.76
CA SER A 235 -19.45 -36.52 22.50
C SER A 235 -19.11 -36.34 23.98
N GLU A 236 -19.74 -35.35 24.63
CA GLU A 236 -19.63 -35.19 26.07
C GLU A 236 -20.10 -36.51 26.68
N PRO A 237 -19.27 -37.15 27.52
CA PRO A 237 -19.70 -38.36 28.21
C PRO A 237 -20.91 -37.99 29.06
N SER A 238 -22.06 -38.56 28.72
CA SER A 238 -23.27 -38.49 29.55
C SER A 238 -22.95 -39.14 30.89
N THR A 239 -22.81 -38.31 31.92
CA THR A 239 -22.71 -38.72 33.33
C THR A 239 -24.08 -39.06 33.90
#